data_AF-A0A0G1TU12-F1
#
_entry.id   AF-A0A0G1TU12-F1
#
_cell.length_a   1.000
_cell.length_b   1.000
_cell.length_c   1.000
_cell.angle_alpha   90.00
_cell.angle_beta   90.00
_cell.angle_gamma   90.00
#
_symmetry.space_group_name_H-M   'P 1'
#
loop_
_entity.id
_entity.type
_entity.pdbx_description
1 polymer ?
#
loop_
_entity_poly.entity_id
_entity_poly.type
_entity_poly.pdbx_seq_one_letter_code
_entity_poly.pdbx_strand_id
1 'polypeptide(L)'
;MTVIIGPNASGKTNILESLHVLATGKSFKARLEEEMVNYSKDIARVKGRVKKDGETVDLEAVLTRGLVDVGASRPEKIARKKLFVNGVSKRLIDFAGNFKVTIFGPWDLDLVTESPSLRRRFLDSVLSQVDREYRRASLSYEKGLRQSAFLT
;
A
#
# COMPACT_ATOMS: atom_id res chain seq x y z
N MET A 1 -15.19 -17.75 -5.23
CA MET A 1 -13.87 -17.76 -5.89
C MET A 1 -13.95 -16.91 -7.13
N THR A 2 -13.03 -15.98 -7.34
CA THR A 2 -13.01 -15.09 -8.50
C THR A 2 -11.74 -15.36 -9.31
N VAL A 3 -11.88 -15.55 -10.62
CA VAL A 3 -10.76 -15.83 -11.51
C VAL A 3 -10.66 -14.70 -12.53
N ILE A 4 -9.46 -14.14 -12.70
CA ILE A 4 -9.17 -13.08 -13.66
C ILE A 4 -8.24 -13.66 -14.74
N ILE A 5 -8.71 -13.74 -15.98
CA ILE A 5 -8.00 -14.37 -17.10
C ILE A 5 -7.77 -13.33 -18.19
N GLY A 6 -6.61 -13.41 -18.86
CA GLY A 6 -6.26 -12.55 -19.98
C GLY A 6 -4.79 -12.68 -20.36
N PRO A 7 -4.35 -12.07 -21.46
CA PRO A 7 -2.95 -12.08 -21.91
C PRO A 7 -1.99 -11.48 -20.87
N ASN A 8 -0.69 -11.77 -20.99
CA ASN A 8 0.32 -11.09 -20.19
C ASN A 8 0.27 -9.57 -20.43
N ALA A 9 0.66 -8.80 -19.40
CA ALA A 9 0.58 -7.34 -19.39
C ALA A 9 -0.83 -6.72 -19.56
N SER A 10 -1.91 -7.51 -19.53
CA SER A 10 -3.29 -7.00 -19.61
C SER A 10 -3.81 -6.32 -18.33
N GLY A 11 -2.95 -6.08 -17.34
CA GLY A 11 -3.32 -5.40 -16.09
C GLY A 11 -3.87 -6.30 -14.96
N LYS A 12 -3.84 -7.63 -15.12
CA LYS A 12 -4.30 -8.57 -14.05
C LYS A 12 -3.59 -8.32 -12.71
N THR A 13 -2.27 -8.15 -12.74
CA THR A 13 -1.48 -7.84 -11.55
C THR A 13 -1.80 -6.46 -10.98
N ASN A 14 -2.17 -5.48 -11.81
CA ASN A 14 -2.54 -4.13 -11.34
C ASN A 14 -3.86 -4.17 -10.54
N ILE A 15 -4.76 -5.10 -10.84
CA ILE A 15 -5.97 -5.32 -10.03
C ILE A 15 -5.59 -5.86 -8.65
N LEU A 16 -4.71 -6.86 -8.58
CA LEU A 16 -4.21 -7.39 -7.30
C LEU A 16 -3.44 -6.32 -6.51
N GLU A 17 -2.65 -5.50 -7.20
CA GLU A 17 -1.95 -4.35 -6.63
C GLU A 17 -2.92 -3.33 -6.05
N SER A 18 -4.01 -3.03 -6.75
CA SER A 18 -5.05 -2.12 -6.25
C SER A 18 -5.70 -2.65 -4.98
N LEU A 19 -5.98 -3.95 -4.90
CA LEU A 19 -6.49 -4.59 -3.67
C LEU A 19 -5.47 -4.52 -2.54
N HIS A 20 -4.20 -4.75 -2.82
CA HIS A 20 -3.13 -4.64 -1.82
C HIS A 20 -3.00 -3.21 -1.28
N VAL A 21 -3.06 -2.21 -2.16
CA VAL A 21 -3.04 -0.80 -1.79
C VAL A 21 -4.23 -0.45 -0.89
N LEU A 22 -5.42 -0.98 -1.16
CA LEU A 22 -6.56 -0.79 -0.25
C LEU A 22 -6.39 -1.47 1.11
N ALA A 23 -5.66 -2.59 1.18
CA ALA A 23 -5.41 -3.30 2.44
C ALA A 23 -4.31 -2.64 3.30
N THR A 24 -3.22 -2.24 2.66
CA THR A 24 -1.97 -1.85 3.35
C THR A 24 -1.59 -0.39 3.14
N GLY A 25 -2.18 0.29 2.15
CA GLY A 25 -1.76 1.62 1.68
C GLY A 25 -0.41 1.62 0.95
N LYS A 26 0.12 0.45 0.58
CA LYS A 26 1.41 0.29 -0.11
C LYS A 26 1.24 -0.63 -1.32
N SER A 27 2.12 -0.50 -2.30
CA SER A 27 2.28 -1.49 -3.37
C SER A 27 3.23 -2.59 -2.92
N PHE A 28 3.00 -3.81 -3.43
CA PHE A 28 3.96 -4.92 -3.32
C PHE A 28 5.01 -4.92 -4.45
N LYS A 29 4.82 -4.08 -5.48
CA LYS A 29 5.64 -4.04 -6.70
C LYS A 29 6.36 -2.69 -6.87
N ALA A 30 5.62 -1.59 -6.77
CA ALA A 30 6.12 -0.24 -6.97
C ALA A 30 6.95 0.24 -5.77
N ARG A 31 8.08 0.91 -6.05
CA ARG A 31 8.92 1.53 -5.03
C ARG A 31 8.46 2.94 -4.72
N LEU A 32 7.94 3.64 -5.74
CA LEU A 32 7.46 5.01 -5.63
C LEU A 32 5.96 5.09 -5.93
N GLU A 33 5.27 6.01 -5.27
CA GLU A 33 3.81 6.16 -5.43
C GLU A 33 3.40 6.62 -6.83
N GLU A 34 4.26 7.41 -7.49
CA GLU A 34 4.06 7.90 -8.85
C GLU A 34 4.12 6.78 -9.92
N GLU A 35 4.81 5.67 -9.65
CA GLU A 35 4.88 4.51 -10.55
C GLU A 35 3.53 3.79 -10.68
N MET A 36 2.63 4.00 -9.71
CA MET A 36 1.26 3.48 -9.74
C MET A 36 0.29 4.39 -10.52
N VAL A 37 0.73 5.59 -10.92
CA VAL A 37 -0.09 6.53 -11.67
C VAL A 37 0.10 6.30 -13.17
N ASN A 38 -0.99 6.25 -13.93
CA ASN A 38 -0.91 6.08 -15.38
C ASN A 38 -0.03 7.18 -16.02
N TYR A 39 0.78 6.81 -17.02
CA TYR A 39 1.72 7.73 -17.69
C TYR A 39 1.09 9.01 -18.25
N SER A 40 -0.17 8.96 -18.68
CA SER A 40 -0.94 10.07 -19.24
C SER A 40 -1.85 10.78 -18.25
N LYS A 41 -1.73 10.46 -16.96
CA LYS A 41 -2.57 11.00 -15.88
C LYS A 41 -1.71 11.49 -14.72
N ASP A 42 -2.27 12.44 -13.97
CA ASP A 42 -1.63 13.01 -12.79
C ASP A 42 -2.09 12.38 -11.49
N ILE A 43 -3.25 11.71 -11.53
CA ILE A 43 -3.92 11.12 -10.38
C ILE A 43 -4.34 9.69 -10.71
N ALA A 44 -4.09 8.78 -9.77
CA ALA A 44 -4.72 7.47 -9.71
C ALA A 44 -5.59 7.37 -8.46
N ARG A 45 -6.72 6.66 -8.57
CA ARG A 45 -7.69 6.51 -7.48
C ARG A 45 -8.16 5.07 -7.41
N VAL A 46 -8.08 4.49 -6.23
CA VAL A 46 -8.60 3.16 -5.93
C VAL A 46 -9.63 3.29 -4.83
N LYS A 47 -10.83 2.75 -5.05
CA LYS A 47 -11.91 2.71 -4.08
C LYS A 47 -12.39 1.28 -3.91
N GLY A 48 -12.76 0.91 -2.69
CA GLY A 48 -13.34 -0.39 -2.41
C GLY A 48 -14.22 -0.34 -1.17
N ARG A 49 -15.24 -1.19 -1.15
CA ARG A 49 -16.13 -1.38 -0.02
C ARG A 49 -15.87 -2.75 0.57
N VAL A 50 -15.58 -2.80 1.87
CA VAL A 50 -15.22 -4.05 2.56
C VAL A 50 -16.14 -4.26 3.76
N LYS A 51 -16.27 -5.51 4.20
CA LYS A 51 -16.87 -5.84 5.49
C LYS A 51 -15.78 -6.04 6.53
N LYS A 52 -15.89 -5.34 7.65
CA LYS A 52 -14.99 -5.43 8.80
C LYS A 52 -15.84 -5.58 10.05
N ASP A 53 -15.67 -6.69 10.77
CA ASP A 53 -16.39 -6.96 12.03
C ASP A 53 -17.93 -6.82 11.90
N GLY A 54 -18.47 -7.16 10.72
CA GLY A 54 -19.90 -7.05 10.39
C GLY A 54 -20.32 -5.70 9.80
N GLU A 55 -19.50 -4.66 9.94
CA GLU A 55 -19.77 -3.32 9.42
C GLU A 55 -19.23 -3.12 8.00
N THR A 56 -19.90 -2.25 7.25
CA THR A 56 -19.42 -1.83 5.92
C THR A 56 -18.48 -0.66 6.06
N VAL A 57 -17.29 -0.77 5.48
CA VAL A 57 -16.27 0.28 5.47
C VAL A 57 -15.91 0.63 4.03
N ASP A 58 -16.02 1.91 3.69
CA ASP A 58 -15.58 2.44 2.41
C ASP A 58 -14.11 2.88 2.53
N LEU A 59 -13.23 2.26 1.74
CA LEU A 59 -11.81 2.54 1.68
C LEU A 59 -11.45 3.21 0.37
N GLU A 60 -10.53 4.17 0.46
CA GLU A 60 -10.07 4.89 -0.71
C GLU A 60 -8.60 5.28 -0.58
N ALA A 61 -7.86 5.10 -1.68
CA ALA A 61 -6.51 5.59 -1.86
C ALA A 61 -6.45 6.51 -3.09
N VAL A 62 -5.94 7.73 -2.90
CA VAL A 62 -5.65 8.68 -3.96
C VAL A 62 -4.14 8.84 -4.05
N LEU A 63 -3.59 8.59 -5.24
CA LEU A 63 -2.17 8.65 -5.55
C LEU A 63 -1.92 9.73 -6.59
N THR A 64 -0.83 10.47 -6.42
CA THR A 64 -0.49 11.59 -7.28
C THR A 64 1.01 11.61 -7.55
N ARG A 65 1.44 12.36 -8.57
CA ARG A 65 2.87 12.53 -8.89
C ARG A 65 3.61 13.50 -7.96
N GLY A 66 2.91 14.08 -6.98
CA GLY A 66 3.45 15.10 -6.06
C GLY A 66 3.45 16.53 -6.62
N LEU A 67 3.25 16.67 -7.92
CA LEU A 67 2.95 17.93 -8.62
C LEU A 67 1.81 17.63 -9.59
N VAL A 68 0.78 18.48 -9.61
CA VAL A 68 -0.35 18.33 -10.53
C VAL A 68 -0.69 19.68 -11.14
N ASP A 69 -0.87 19.71 -12.47
CA ASP A 69 -1.29 20.90 -13.20
C ASP A 69 -2.80 21.09 -13.07
N VAL A 70 -3.21 22.11 -12.31
CA VAL A 70 -4.63 22.43 -12.07
C VAL A 70 -5.07 23.53 -13.03
N GLY A 71 -5.10 23.25 -14.33
CA GLY A 71 -5.78 24.04 -15.38
C GLY A 71 -5.39 25.52 -15.56
N ALA A 72 -4.53 26.07 -14.70
CA ALA A 72 -4.15 27.48 -14.63
C ALA A 72 -2.63 27.59 -14.49
N SER A 73 -1.90 27.13 -15.50
CA SER A 73 -0.48 27.43 -15.82
C SER A 73 0.59 27.30 -14.71
N ARG A 74 0.28 26.74 -13.53
CA ARG A 74 1.24 26.48 -12.47
C ARG A 74 1.00 25.11 -11.83
N PRO A 75 2.04 24.26 -11.72
CA PRO A 75 1.95 23.00 -11.02
C PRO A 75 1.74 23.26 -9.52
N GLU A 76 0.73 22.62 -8.93
CA GLU A 76 0.48 22.65 -7.49
C GLU A 76 1.19 21.48 -6.81
N LYS A 77 1.93 21.76 -5.73
CA LYS A 77 2.57 20.72 -4.92
C LYS A 77 1.53 20.05 -4.03
N ILE A 78 1.29 18.77 -4.28
CA ILE A 78 0.30 18.00 -3.54
C ILE A 78 0.92 16.75 -2.90
N ALA A 79 0.22 16.20 -1.91
CA ALA A 79 0.63 14.96 -1.28
C ALA A 79 0.58 13.81 -2.32
N ARG A 80 1.67 13.04 -2.39
CA ARG A 80 1.79 11.88 -3.29
C ARG A 80 0.79 10.76 -2.98
N LYS A 81 0.31 10.68 -1.73
CA LYS A 81 -0.74 9.76 -1.31
C LYS A 81 -1.66 10.36 -0.26
N LYS A 82 -2.96 10.15 -0.43
CA LYS A 82 -4.00 10.37 0.59
C LYS A 82 -4.83 9.11 0.73
N LEU A 83 -5.14 8.75 1.98
CA LEU A 83 -5.88 7.53 2.33
C LEU A 83 -7.13 7.94 3.10
N PHE A 84 -8.27 7.34 2.79
CA PHE A 84 -9.54 7.67 3.40
C PHE A 84 -10.27 6.42 3.89
N VAL A 85 -10.92 6.55 5.04
CA VAL A 85 -11.84 5.55 5.61
C VAL A 85 -13.16 6.27 5.85
N ASN A 86 -14.23 5.80 5.19
CA ASN A 86 -15.55 6.43 5.19
C ASN A 86 -15.50 7.93 4.85
N GLY A 87 -14.70 8.28 3.83
CA GLY A 87 -14.50 9.66 3.38
C GLY A 87 -13.59 10.53 4.26
N VAL A 88 -13.15 10.03 5.43
CA VAL A 88 -12.27 10.77 6.35
C VAL A 88 -10.82 10.40 6.11
N SER A 89 -9.96 11.41 5.94
CA SER A 89 -8.52 11.21 5.75
C SER A 89 -7.88 10.53 6.97
N LYS A 90 -7.07 9.50 6.73
CA LYS A 90 -6.35 8.73 7.75
C LYS A 90 -4.87 8.64 7.43
N ARG A 91 -4.05 8.58 8.48
CA ARG A 91 -2.65 8.18 8.36
C ARG A 91 -2.57 6.71 7.97
N LEU A 92 -1.47 6.32 7.34
CA LEU A 92 -1.21 4.92 6.94
C LEU A 92 -1.45 3.92 8.08
N ILE A 93 -0.97 4.26 9.29
CA ILE A 93 -1.10 3.41 10.48
C ILE A 93 -2.56 3.20 10.91
N ASP A 94 -3.45 4.16 10.65
CA ASP A 94 -4.88 4.09 11.00
C ASP A 94 -5.73 3.59 9.81
N PHE A 95 -5.19 3.62 8.58
CA PHE A 95 -5.81 3.08 7.37
C PHE A 95 -5.62 1.57 7.24
N ALA A 96 -4.38 1.08 7.39
CA ALA A 96 -4.11 -0.34 7.19
C ALA A 96 -4.81 -1.22 8.25
N GLY A 97 -5.20 -2.44 7.89
CA GLY A 97 -5.92 -3.36 8.77
C GLY A 97 -7.45 -3.21 8.78
N ASN A 98 -8.01 -2.21 8.08
CA ASN A 98 -9.45 -2.19 7.78
C ASN A 98 -9.85 -3.23 6.73
N PHE A 99 -8.92 -3.57 5.84
CA PHE A 99 -9.01 -4.67 4.90
C PHE A 99 -7.73 -5.49 5.02
N LYS A 100 -7.85 -6.81 5.14
CA LYS A 100 -6.73 -7.72 5.38
C LYS A 100 -6.52 -8.56 4.13
N VAL A 101 -5.32 -8.52 3.56
CA VAL A 101 -4.94 -9.25 2.35
C VAL A 101 -3.54 -9.81 2.48
N THR A 102 -3.38 -11.06 2.05
CA THR A 102 -2.08 -11.67 1.77
C THR A 102 -2.01 -11.97 0.27
N ILE A 103 -0.86 -11.68 -0.34
CA ILE A 103 -0.61 -11.97 -1.74
C ILE A 103 0.34 -13.14 -1.81
N PHE A 104 0.03 -14.06 -2.70
CA PHE A 104 0.93 -15.11 -3.11
C PHE A 104 1.35 -14.87 -4.56
N GLY A 105 2.65 -14.88 -4.84
CA GLY A 105 3.22 -14.60 -6.14
C GLY A 105 4.47 -15.43 -6.44
N PRO A 106 4.97 -15.40 -7.69
CA PRO A 106 6.13 -16.19 -8.09
C PRO A 106 7.41 -15.91 -7.28
N TRP A 107 7.56 -14.69 -6.76
CA TRP A 107 8.69 -14.28 -5.92
C TRP A 107 8.65 -14.85 -4.50
N ASP A 108 7.57 -15.53 -4.10
CA ASP A 108 7.49 -16.10 -2.75
C ASP A 108 8.36 -17.34 -2.58
N LEU A 109 8.90 -17.91 -3.66
CA LEU A 109 9.92 -18.98 -3.56
C LEU A 109 11.14 -18.50 -2.75
N ASP A 110 11.48 -17.21 -2.89
CA ASP A 110 12.56 -16.57 -2.16
C ASP A 110 12.35 -16.63 -0.65
N LEU A 111 11.11 -16.74 -0.15
CA LEU A 111 10.86 -16.91 1.30
C LEU A 111 11.48 -18.21 1.84
N VAL A 112 11.61 -19.22 0.99
CA VAL A 112 12.20 -20.52 1.34
C VAL A 112 13.72 -20.48 1.16
N THR A 113 14.20 -19.92 0.04
CA THR A 113 15.60 -20.06 -0.41
C THR A 113 16.49 -18.90 0.01
N GLU A 114 15.95 -17.70 0.24
CA GLU A 114 16.73 -16.49 0.47
C GLU A 114 16.92 -16.15 1.96
N SER A 115 17.59 -15.01 2.19
CA SER A 115 17.96 -14.54 3.53
C SER A 115 16.77 -14.43 4.51
N PRO A 116 17.00 -14.62 5.82
CA PRO A 116 15.97 -14.41 6.86
C PRO A 116 15.33 -13.02 6.86
N SER A 117 15.99 -12.01 6.26
CA SER A 117 15.44 -10.66 6.14
C SER A 117 14.14 -10.62 5.33
N LEU A 118 14.03 -11.45 4.29
CA LEU A 118 12.84 -11.50 3.44
C LEU A 118 11.66 -12.10 4.19
N ARG A 119 11.89 -13.23 4.90
CA ARG A 119 10.89 -13.86 5.77
C ARG A 119 10.39 -12.91 6.85
N ARG A 120 11.28 -12.17 7.50
CA ARG A 120 10.90 -11.14 8.48
C ARG A 120 10.01 -10.08 7.85
N ARG A 121 10.40 -9.48 6.73
CA ARG A 121 9.56 -8.47 6.04
C ARG A 121 8.18 -9.00 5.67
N PHE A 122 8.08 -10.25 5.22
CA PHE A 122 6.79 -10.89 4.94
C PHE A 122 5.93 -11.01 6.21
N LEU A 123 6.49 -11.56 7.28
CA LEU A 123 5.79 -11.72 8.56
C LEU A 123 5.38 -10.37 9.16
N ASP A 124 6.29 -9.38 9.16
CA ASP A 124 6.04 -8.05 9.69
C ASP A 124 4.87 -7.38 8.93
N SER A 125 4.77 -7.59 7.61
CA SER A 125 3.67 -7.10 6.78
C SER A 125 2.33 -7.74 7.15
N VAL A 126 2.30 -9.06 7.36
CA VAL A 126 1.08 -9.79 7.77
C VAL A 126 0.66 -9.38 9.18
N LEU A 127 1.59 -9.42 10.15
CA LEU A 127 1.35 -9.07 11.55
C LEU A 127 0.90 -7.62 11.69
N SER A 128 1.51 -6.71 10.93
CA SER A 128 1.10 -5.32 10.93
C SER A 128 -0.38 -5.17 10.56
N GLN A 129 -0.94 -5.96 9.65
CA GLN A 129 -2.35 -5.86 9.26
C GLN A 129 -3.33 -6.31 10.36
N VAL A 130 -2.92 -7.26 11.21
CA VAL A 130 -3.80 -7.87 12.23
C VAL A 130 -3.63 -7.27 13.62
N ASP A 131 -2.44 -6.79 13.95
CA ASP A 131 -2.09 -6.30 15.28
C ASP A 131 -1.59 -4.83 15.19
N ARG A 132 -2.38 -3.94 15.81
CA ARG A 132 -2.08 -2.51 15.84
C ARG A 132 -0.88 -2.19 16.73
N GLU A 133 -0.70 -2.90 17.83
CA GLU A 133 0.40 -2.67 18.77
C GLU A 133 1.70 -3.18 18.17
N TYR A 134 1.67 -4.34 17.52
CA TYR A 134 2.81 -4.82 16.72
C TYR A 134 3.23 -3.78 15.67
N ARG A 135 2.28 -3.24 14.91
CA ARG A 135 2.56 -2.22 13.90
C ARG A 135 3.18 -0.95 14.49
N ARG A 136 2.72 -0.51 15.65
CA ARG A 136 3.29 0.64 16.38
C ARG A 136 4.71 0.34 16.85
N ALA A 137 4.92 -0.83 17.45
CA ALA A 137 6.22 -1.27 17.95
C ALA A 137 7.24 -1.38 16.81
N SER A 138 6.87 -1.98 15.68
CA SER A 138 7.71 -2.10 14.49
C SER A 138 8.15 -0.73 13.94
N LEU A 139 7.23 0.23 13.83
CA LEU A 139 7.56 1.60 13.41
C LEU A 139 8.50 2.32 14.38
N SER A 140 8.29 2.16 15.69
CA SER A 140 9.17 2.71 16.72
C SER A 140 10.56 2.08 16.67
N TYR A 141 10.64 0.76 16.47
CA TYR A 141 11.89 0.03 16.32
C TYR A 141 12.69 0.51 15.10
N GLU A 142 12.05 0.60 13.93
CA GLU A 142 12.72 1.13 12.72
C GLU A 142 13.24 2.56 12.92
N LYS A 143 12.48 3.41 13.61
CA LYS A 143 12.90 4.78 13.91
C LYS A 143 14.14 4.80 14.80
N GLY A 144 14.15 3.99 15.86
CA GLY A 144 15.31 3.84 16.75
C GLY A 144 16.54 3.34 16.01
N LEU A 145 16.38 2.29 15.19
CA LEU A 145 17.48 1.73 14.39
C LEU A 145 18.13 2.78 13.47
N ARG A 146 17.32 3.60 12.79
CA ARG A 146 17.82 4.69 11.93
C ARG A 146 18.57 5.77 12.72
N GLN A 147 18.14 6.08 13.94
CA GLN A 147 18.82 7.05 14.80
C GLN A 147 20.16 6.51 15.29
N SER A 148 20.22 5.24 15.70
CA SER A 148 21.46 4.59 16.15
C SER A 148 22.48 4.41 15.03
N ALA A 149 22.03 4.09 13.81
CA ALA A 149 22.91 3.97 12.64
C ALA A 149 23.54 5.30 12.19
N PHE A 150 22.99 6.44 12.62
CA PHE A 150 23.54 7.76 12.34
C PHE A 150 24.59 8.22 13.38
N LEU A 151 24.68 7.50 14.51
CA LEU A 151 25.59 7.78 15.61
C LEU A 151 26.84 6.89 15.60
N THR A 152 27.00 6.05 14.57
CA THR A 152 28.18 5.20 14.34
C THR A 152 28.80 5.57 13.00
#